data_AF-A0AAF0J019-F1
#
_entry.id   AF-A0AAF0J019-F1
#
_cell.length_a   1.000
_cell.length_b   1.000
_cell.length_c   1.000
_cell.angle_alpha   90.00
_cell.angle_beta   90.00
_cell.angle_gamma   90.00
#
_symmetry.space_group_name_H-M   'P 1'
#
loop_
_entity.id
_entity.type
_entity.pdbx_description
1 polymer ?
#
loop_
_entity_poly.entity_id
_entity_poly.type
_entity_poly.pdbx_seq_one_letter_code
_entity_poly.pdbx_strand_id
1 'polypeptide(L)'
;MSKIAMSTAAYAFAAEGAEYGIASNTLWPYTMIGTSAMRIVNPDEGAERTWRSPRIVADAAVRMLEEDARVFTGRFMIDELYLRQSHQFSNDMIAAYSLGGKDTPFKDLAEDLYITSEVRKAVQSYYK
;
A
#
# COMPACT_ATOMS: atom_id res chain seq x y z
N MET A 1 1.44 16.24 -11.37
CA MET A 1 2.75 15.65 -11.74
C MET A 1 3.60 15.23 -10.55
N SER A 2 3.52 15.89 -9.39
CA SER A 2 4.46 15.66 -8.26
C SER A 2 4.52 14.21 -7.75
N LYS A 3 3.41 13.48 -7.68
CA LYS A 3 3.40 12.08 -7.21
C LYS A 3 4.16 11.13 -8.14
N ILE A 4 3.94 11.24 -9.45
CA ILE A 4 4.65 10.43 -10.46
C ILE A 4 6.15 10.76 -10.43
N ALA A 5 6.50 12.03 -10.27
CA ALA A 5 7.91 12.45 -10.19
C ALA A 5 8.65 11.81 -9.01
N MET A 6 8.00 11.66 -7.84
CA MET A 6 8.59 10.94 -6.70
C MET A 6 8.88 9.48 -7.05
N SER A 7 7.97 8.81 -7.76
CA SER A 7 8.15 7.42 -8.18
C SER A 7 9.28 7.26 -9.20
N THR A 8 9.38 8.19 -10.15
CA THR A 8 10.50 8.21 -11.11
C THR A 8 11.84 8.46 -10.43
N ALA A 9 11.89 9.38 -9.45
CA ALA A 9 13.11 9.66 -8.69
C ALA A 9 13.55 8.44 -7.87
N ALA A 10 12.63 7.78 -7.17
CA ALA A 10 12.93 6.55 -6.43
C ALA A 10 13.48 5.44 -7.34
N TYR A 11 12.93 5.29 -8.55
CA TYR A 11 13.43 4.33 -9.52
C TYR A 11 14.83 4.67 -10.03
N ALA A 12 15.13 5.95 -10.28
CA ALA A 12 16.48 6.38 -10.66
C ALA A 12 17.49 6.11 -9.52
N PHE A 13 17.14 6.44 -8.28
CA PHE A 13 17.99 6.19 -7.11
C PHE A 13 18.24 4.71 -6.84
N ALA A 14 17.33 3.82 -7.27
CA ALA A 14 17.56 2.38 -7.17
C ALA A 14 18.76 1.93 -8.01
N ALA A 15 18.94 2.51 -9.21
CA ALA A 15 20.08 2.25 -10.07
C ALA A 15 21.37 2.89 -9.52
N GLU A 16 21.30 4.15 -9.09
CA GLU A 16 22.46 4.86 -8.52
C GLU A 16 22.95 4.22 -7.21
N GLY A 17 22.04 3.73 -6.38
CA GLY A 17 22.33 3.14 -5.07
C GLY A 17 22.84 1.69 -5.13
N ALA A 18 22.73 1.01 -6.28
CA ALA A 18 22.98 -0.43 -6.40
C ALA A 18 24.41 -0.83 -5.99
N GLU A 19 25.42 -0.08 -6.45
CA GLU A 19 26.83 -0.35 -6.12
C GLU A 19 27.15 -0.14 -4.63
N TYR A 20 26.36 0.68 -3.94
CA TYR A 20 26.50 1.00 -2.52
C TYR A 20 25.65 0.12 -1.61
N GLY A 21 24.86 -0.81 -2.18
CA GLY A 21 23.91 -1.62 -1.42
C GLY A 21 22.78 -0.81 -0.79
N ILE A 22 22.39 0.31 -1.41
CA ILE A 22 21.27 1.15 -0.97
C ILE A 22 20.04 0.81 -1.80
N ALA A 23 18.98 0.36 -1.13
CA ALA A 23 17.69 0.12 -1.76
C ALA A 23 16.85 1.40 -1.86
N SER A 24 16.20 1.58 -3.00
CA SER A 24 15.20 2.62 -3.22
C SER A 24 13.96 2.02 -3.85
N ASN A 25 12.81 2.16 -3.19
CA ASN A 25 11.53 1.58 -3.59
C ASN A 25 10.42 2.59 -3.31
N THR A 26 9.25 2.38 -3.92
CA THR A 26 8.03 3.12 -3.57
C THR A 26 7.04 2.21 -2.89
N LEU A 27 6.25 2.74 -1.95
CA LEU A 27 5.12 2.07 -1.34
C LEU A 27 3.87 2.94 -1.53
N TRP A 28 2.79 2.32 -2.00
CA TRP A 28 1.50 2.98 -2.20
C TRP A 28 0.37 2.13 -1.59
N PRO A 29 -0.64 2.75 -0.95
CA PRO A 29 -1.75 2.00 -0.40
C PRO A 29 -2.74 1.57 -1.50
N TYR A 30 -3.30 0.37 -1.38
CA TYR A 30 -4.36 -0.08 -2.28
C TYR A 30 -5.67 0.69 -2.09
N THR A 31 -5.97 1.07 -0.83
CA THR A 31 -7.20 1.77 -0.43
C THR A 31 -6.91 3.13 0.16
N MET A 32 -7.93 3.98 0.24
CA MET A 32 -7.86 5.22 1.02
C MET A 32 -7.46 4.94 2.47
N ILE A 33 -6.66 5.84 3.06
CA ILE A 33 -6.12 5.70 4.41
C ILE A 33 -6.69 6.78 5.32
N GLY A 34 -7.29 6.38 6.45
CA GLY A 34 -7.88 7.28 7.43
C GLY A 34 -6.84 8.06 8.22
N THR A 35 -6.42 9.19 7.66
CA THR A 35 -5.60 10.21 8.33
C THR A 35 -6.41 11.48 8.54
N SER A 36 -5.95 12.36 9.45
CA SER A 36 -6.57 13.67 9.66
C SER A 36 -6.63 14.51 8.38
N ALA A 37 -5.61 14.43 7.52
CA ALA A 37 -5.59 15.11 6.23
C ALA A 37 -6.69 14.61 5.28
N MET A 38 -6.96 13.31 5.26
CA MET A 38 -7.99 12.74 4.39
C MET A 38 -9.41 13.16 4.77
N ARG A 39 -9.66 13.44 6.06
CA ARG A 39 -10.95 14.01 6.52
C ARG A 39 -11.20 15.43 6.02
N ILE A 40 -10.14 16.17 5.70
CA ILE A 40 -10.25 17.50 5.07
C ILE A 40 -10.55 17.36 3.58
N VAL A 41 -9.94 16.37 2.93
CA VAL A 41 -10.11 16.10 1.48
C VAL A 41 -11.48 15.51 1.18
N ASN A 42 -11.99 14.64 2.05
CA ASN A 42 -13.30 14.03 1.94
C ASN A 42 -14.10 14.29 3.24
N PRO A 43 -14.98 15.31 3.24
CA PRO A 43 -15.70 15.75 4.43
C PRO A 43 -16.92 14.88 4.78
N ASP A 44 -17.24 13.87 3.98
CA ASP A 44 -18.41 13.02 4.21
C ASP A 44 -18.21 12.17 5.47
N GLU A 45 -19.05 12.38 6.49
CA GLU A 45 -18.93 11.74 7.82
C GLU A 45 -18.98 10.20 7.80
N GLY A 46 -19.45 9.60 6.70
CA GLY A 46 -19.50 8.14 6.51
C GLY A 46 -18.35 7.55 5.70
N ALA A 47 -17.56 8.37 4.99
CA ALA A 47 -16.56 7.88 4.04
C ALA A 47 -15.44 7.09 4.74
N GLU A 48 -15.10 7.43 5.98
CA GLU A 48 -14.04 6.75 6.73
C GLU A 48 -14.31 5.26 6.95
N ARG A 49 -15.58 4.82 6.92
CA ARG A 49 -15.94 3.40 7.06
C ARG A 49 -15.45 2.54 5.89
N THR A 50 -15.17 3.13 4.74
CA THR A 50 -14.63 2.41 3.57
C THR A 50 -13.10 2.51 3.48
N TRP A 51 -12.45 3.10 4.47
CA TRP A 51 -11.00 3.31 4.48
C TRP A 51 -10.29 2.30 5.38
N ARG A 52 -8.97 2.24 5.24
CA ARG A 52 -8.10 1.47 6.13
C ARG A 52 -7.29 2.37 7.07
N SER A 53 -6.91 1.79 8.20
CA SER A 53 -6.00 2.39 9.17
C SER A 53 -4.62 2.62 8.56
N PRO A 54 -3.90 3.71 8.91
CA PRO A 54 -2.51 3.92 8.52
C PRO A 54 -1.56 2.77 8.88
N ARG A 55 -1.96 1.90 9.81
CA ARG A 55 -1.19 0.74 10.24
C ARG A 55 -0.83 -0.23 9.11
N ILE A 56 -1.68 -0.40 8.09
CA ILE A 56 -1.37 -1.31 6.97
C ILE A 56 -0.13 -0.85 6.20
N VAL A 57 -0.02 0.45 5.94
CA VAL A 57 1.13 1.05 5.25
C VAL A 57 2.35 1.01 6.15
N ALA A 58 2.18 1.24 7.46
CA ALA A 58 3.28 1.15 8.42
C ALA A 58 3.85 -0.27 8.51
N ASP A 59 3.00 -1.29 8.60
CA ASP A 59 3.43 -2.69 8.69
C ASP A 59 4.09 -3.13 7.37
N ALA A 60 3.56 -2.72 6.22
CA ALA A 60 4.22 -2.94 4.92
C ALA A 60 5.60 -2.27 4.85
N ALA A 61 5.72 -1.01 5.30
CA ALA A 61 6.98 -0.28 5.29
C ALA A 61 8.04 -0.92 6.20
N VAL A 62 7.67 -1.31 7.42
CA VAL A 62 8.58 -2.00 8.36
C VAL A 62 9.12 -3.27 7.71
N ARG A 63 8.27 -4.07 7.08
CA ARG A 63 8.69 -5.30 6.41
C ARG A 63 9.57 -5.06 5.20
N MET A 64 9.31 -4.00 4.42
CA MET A 64 10.21 -3.63 3.31
C MET A 64 11.63 -3.26 3.80
N LEU A 65 11.78 -2.74 5.02
CA LEU A 65 13.08 -2.42 5.60
C LEU A 65 13.85 -3.67 6.08
N GLU A 66 13.17 -4.80 6.26
CA GLU A 66 13.78 -6.09 6.63
C GLU A 66 14.29 -6.86 5.39
N GLU A 67 13.91 -6.43 4.19
CA GLU A 67 14.33 -7.05 2.94
C GLU A 67 15.82 -6.78 2.64
N ASP A 68 16.47 -7.71 1.92
CA ASP A 68 17.86 -7.51 1.51
C ASP A 68 17.96 -6.38 0.47
N ALA A 69 18.58 -5.27 0.89
CA ALA A 69 18.74 -4.06 0.10
C ALA A 69 19.49 -4.26 -1.23
N ARG A 70 20.29 -5.33 -1.37
CA ARG A 70 21.02 -5.63 -2.61
C ARG A 70 20.15 -6.20 -3.71
N VAL A 71 19.00 -6.78 -3.36
CA VAL A 71 18.08 -7.44 -4.31
C VAL A 71 16.66 -6.86 -4.28
N PHE A 72 16.30 -6.20 -3.17
CA PHE A 72 15.01 -5.54 -2.96
C PHE A 72 15.13 -4.03 -3.25
N THR A 73 15.35 -3.66 -4.51
CA THR A 73 15.46 -2.26 -4.96
C THR A 73 14.75 -2.06 -6.30
N GLY A 74 14.32 -0.83 -6.59
CA GLY A 74 13.66 -0.46 -7.85
C GLY A 74 12.21 -0.93 -7.99
N ARG A 75 11.53 -1.22 -6.88
CA ARG A 75 10.17 -1.80 -6.89
C ARG A 75 9.08 -0.77 -6.60
N PHE A 76 7.92 -0.99 -7.21
CA PHE A 76 6.69 -0.23 -6.97
C PHE A 76 5.70 -1.07 -6.19
N MET A 77 5.75 -0.96 -4.86
CA MET A 77 5.01 -1.82 -3.96
C MET A 77 3.60 -1.30 -3.67
N ILE A 78 2.66 -2.23 -3.57
CA ILE A 78 1.32 -1.99 -3.04
C ILE A 78 1.23 -2.69 -1.68
N ASP A 79 0.83 -1.97 -0.65
CA ASP A 79 0.82 -2.43 0.75
C ASP A 79 0.17 -3.82 0.95
N GLU A 80 -1.08 -4.00 0.53
CA GLU A 80 -1.81 -5.24 0.68
C GLU A 80 -1.20 -6.38 -0.13
N LEU A 81 -0.83 -6.12 -1.40
CA LEU A 81 -0.19 -7.15 -2.23
C LEU A 81 1.11 -7.62 -1.61
N TYR A 82 1.94 -6.70 -1.14
CA TYR A 82 3.21 -7.02 -0.51
C TYR A 82 3.02 -7.84 0.77
N LEU A 83 2.13 -7.41 1.67
CA LEU A 83 1.84 -8.12 2.91
C LEU A 83 1.30 -9.53 2.65
N ARG A 84 0.48 -9.71 1.62
CA ARG A 84 -0.07 -11.03 1.24
C ARG A 84 0.97 -11.92 0.56
N GLN A 85 1.73 -11.40 -0.40
CA GLN A 85 2.65 -12.18 -1.22
C GLN A 85 3.92 -12.54 -0.46
N SER A 86 4.52 -11.57 0.22
CA SER A 86 5.82 -11.75 0.88
C SER A 86 5.69 -12.20 2.33
N HIS A 87 4.59 -11.84 3.01
CA HIS A 87 4.40 -12.09 4.45
C HIS A 87 3.16 -12.93 4.77
N GLN A 88 2.47 -13.48 3.76
CA GLN A 88 1.38 -14.44 3.90
C GLN A 88 0.22 -13.96 4.78
N PHE A 89 -0.06 -12.65 4.77
CA PHE A 89 -1.19 -12.09 5.51
C PHE A 89 -2.52 -12.70 5.04
N SER A 90 -3.29 -13.23 5.99
CA SER A 90 -4.62 -13.78 5.74
C SER A 90 -5.69 -12.69 5.56
N ASN A 91 -6.88 -13.08 5.09
CA ASN A 91 -8.02 -12.16 5.02
C ASN A 91 -8.37 -11.57 6.39
N ASP A 92 -8.32 -12.36 7.47
CA ASP A 92 -8.59 -11.87 8.83
C ASP A 92 -7.58 -10.80 9.29
N MET A 93 -6.30 -10.98 8.94
CA MET A 93 -5.25 -10.01 9.26
C MET A 93 -5.45 -8.71 8.47
N ILE A 94 -5.81 -8.80 7.19
CA ILE A 94 -6.04 -7.62 6.35
C ILE A 94 -7.34 -6.90 6.74
N ALA A 95 -8.39 -7.64 7.10
CA ALA A 95 -9.65 -7.10 7.58
C ALA A 95 -9.48 -6.30 8.89
N ALA A 96 -8.49 -6.64 9.72
CA ALA A 96 -8.17 -5.91 10.94
C ALA A 96 -7.76 -4.44 10.70
N TYR A 97 -7.37 -4.07 9.48
CA TYR A 97 -7.06 -2.69 9.13
C TYR A 97 -8.29 -1.86 8.73
N SER A 98 -9.46 -2.46 8.52
CA SER A 98 -10.67 -1.71 8.15
C SER A 98 -11.13 -0.78 9.27
N LEU A 99 -11.38 0.49 8.95
CA LEU A 99 -11.98 1.45 9.88
C LEU A 99 -13.50 1.28 10.01
N GLY A 100 -14.15 0.63 9.05
CA GLY A 100 -15.55 0.19 9.15
C GLY A 100 -15.75 -1.06 10.01
N GLY A 101 -14.66 -1.67 10.51
CA GLY A 101 -14.66 -2.92 11.27
C GLY A 101 -14.32 -4.14 10.42
N LYS A 102 -13.95 -5.24 11.07
CA LYS A 102 -13.45 -6.47 10.42
C LYS A 102 -14.46 -7.12 9.47
N ASP A 103 -15.75 -6.93 9.72
CA ASP A 103 -16.82 -7.50 8.89
C ASP A 103 -17.10 -6.67 7.63
N THR A 104 -16.38 -5.55 7.43
CA THR A 104 -16.51 -4.73 6.21
C THR A 104 -16.08 -5.56 5.00
N PRO A 105 -16.96 -5.80 4.01
CA PRO A 105 -16.57 -6.52 2.81
C PRO A 105 -15.46 -5.78 2.06
N PHE A 106 -14.41 -6.49 1.63
CA PHE A 106 -13.28 -5.84 0.96
C PHE A 106 -13.65 -5.10 -0.33
N LYS A 107 -14.72 -5.53 -1.01
CA LYS A 107 -15.25 -4.88 -2.20
C LYS A 107 -15.86 -3.49 -1.93
N ASP A 108 -16.19 -3.20 -0.67
CA ASP A 108 -16.81 -1.94 -0.25
C ASP A 108 -15.74 -0.93 0.21
N LEU A 109 -14.46 -1.33 0.27
CA LEU A 109 -13.36 -0.43 0.58
C LEU A 109 -13.05 0.49 -0.62
N ALA A 110 -12.86 1.78 -0.34
CA ALA A 110 -12.54 2.77 -1.36
C ALA A 110 -11.09 2.60 -1.81
N GLU A 111 -10.90 2.33 -3.11
CA GLU A 111 -9.58 2.28 -3.73
C GLU A 111 -8.90 3.65 -3.71
N ASP A 112 -7.57 3.67 -3.58
CA ASP A 112 -6.82 4.92 -3.70
C ASP A 112 -6.66 5.34 -5.18
N LEU A 113 -6.12 6.53 -5.39
CA LEU A 113 -5.75 7.04 -6.71
C LEU A 113 -4.67 6.13 -7.34
N TYR A 114 -4.66 6.10 -8.67
CA TYR A 114 -3.65 5.41 -9.50
C TYR A 114 -3.65 3.87 -9.44
N ILE A 115 -4.69 3.25 -8.88
CA ILE A 115 -4.85 1.79 -8.88
C ILE A 115 -5.29 1.28 -10.26
N THR A 116 -4.39 0.54 -10.92
CA THR A 116 -4.63 -0.03 -12.25
C THR A 116 -5.55 -1.26 -12.21
N SER A 117 -6.06 -1.68 -13.36
CA SER A 117 -6.83 -2.91 -13.51
C SER A 117 -6.07 -4.16 -13.09
N GLU A 118 -4.76 -4.18 -13.32
CA GLU A 118 -3.88 -5.31 -13.02
C GLU A 118 -3.70 -5.44 -11.50
N VAL A 119 -3.40 -4.34 -10.81
CA VAL A 119 -3.29 -4.30 -9.35
C VAL A 119 -4.61 -4.71 -8.71
N ARG A 120 -5.73 -4.16 -9.19
CA ARG A 120 -7.09 -4.50 -8.72
C ARG A 120 -7.37 -6.00 -8.84
N LYS A 121 -7.12 -6.60 -10.01
CA LYS A 121 -7.31 -8.04 -10.22
C LYS A 121 -6.40 -8.88 -9.32
N ALA A 122 -5.14 -8.46 -9.14
CA ALA A 122 -4.19 -9.16 -8.29
C ALA A 122 -4.66 -9.17 -6.83
N VAL A 123 -5.10 -8.04 -6.29
CA VAL A 123 -5.61 -7.95 -4.91
C VAL A 123 -6.89 -8.74 -4.76
N GLN A 124 -7.86 -8.55 -5.66
CA GLN A 124 -9.16 -9.22 -5.59
C GLN A 124 -9.06 -10.75 -5.71
N SER A 125 -7.97 -11.27 -6.28
CA SER A 125 -7.73 -12.72 -6.34
C SER A 125 -7.63 -13.38 -4.96
N TYR A 126 -7.35 -12.60 -3.91
CA TYR A 126 -7.27 -13.04 -2.51
C TYR A 126 -8.60 -12.97 -1.76
N TYR A 127 -9.63 -12.31 -2.29
CA TYR A 127 -10.91 -12.07 -1.61
C TYR A 127 -11.88 -13.27 -1.65
N LYS A 128 -11.34 -14.48 -1.79
CA LYS A 128 -12.10 -15.72 -1.81
C LYS A 128 -12.46 -16.19 -0.40
#